data_AF-A0A402AQM7-F1
#
_entry.id   AF-A0A402AQM7-F1
#
_cell.length_a   1.000
_cell.length_b   1.000
_cell.length_c   1.000
_cell.angle_alpha   90.00
_cell.angle_beta   90.00
_cell.angle_gamma   90.00
#
_symmetry.space_group_name_H-M   'P 1'
#
loop_
_entity.id
_entity.type
_entity.pdbx_description
1 polymer ?
#
loop_
_entity_poly.entity_id
_entity_poly.type
_entity_poly.pdbx_seq_one_letter_code
_entity_poly.pdbx_strand_id
1 'polypeptide(L)'
;MLHCEWEEMRAYNQGGRTSLKKDFRLVDDVTAESETGASGGATAQQRLRWQLAGGPGWNKDVLLPGTLVLIITTLTVCIYYLYHPYAELTADTPGYMEFVRQLRTTGNPINVFRLPTYPLFILLITLLAGPNNLLAVSIVQGILYILATLECYLLAYLIFGRAWLAFVLSLLLATNVILISYSKLLMTEGLSLWLLMTSLLLALRLLQSGDGRLFKWLALCLGLLFFTRPEWAAFPVLLYAYLLWMHYRRGQLRPILMRAMLSLALLYTLLGPMWLATTL
;
A
#
# COMPACT_ATOMS: atom_id res chain seq x y z
N MET A 1 46.57 27.67 -24.79
CA MET A 1 45.25 28.21 -25.18
C MET A 1 44.08 27.69 -24.33
N LEU A 2 44.30 26.87 -23.30
CA LEU A 2 43.26 26.42 -22.35
C LEU A 2 43.48 26.90 -20.90
N HIS A 3 44.47 27.78 -20.69
CA HIS A 3 44.75 28.37 -19.37
C HIS A 3 44.24 29.81 -19.21
N CYS A 4 43.73 30.42 -20.29
CA CYS A 4 43.27 31.82 -20.28
C CYS A 4 41.77 31.98 -19.97
N GLU A 5 40.95 30.94 -20.17
CA GLU A 5 39.50 31.02 -19.91
C GLU A 5 39.12 30.82 -18.42
N TRP A 6 40.04 30.36 -17.58
CA TRP A 6 39.74 30.07 -16.16
C TRP A 6 39.85 31.29 -15.24
N GLU A 7 40.51 32.38 -15.67
CA GLU A 7 40.64 33.59 -14.87
C GLU A 7 39.47 34.58 -15.07
N GLU A 8 38.83 34.61 -16.25
CA GLU A 8 37.64 35.45 -16.49
C GLU A 8 36.40 34.99 -15.70
N MET A 9 36.27 33.69 -15.39
CA MET A 9 35.17 33.19 -14.55
C MET A 9 35.31 33.52 -13.05
N ARG A 10 36.51 33.88 -12.55
CA ARG A 10 36.67 34.34 -11.15
C ARG A 10 36.33 35.81 -10.98
N ALA A 11 36.48 36.64 -12.01
CA ALA A 11 36.16 38.06 -11.95
C ALA A 11 34.64 38.35 -11.91
N TYR A 12 33.82 37.45 -12.46
CA TYR A 12 32.35 37.63 -12.48
C TYR A 12 31.68 37.35 -11.13
N ASN A 13 32.36 36.65 -10.20
CA ASN A 13 31.75 36.19 -8.94
C ASN A 13 32.13 37.04 -7.70
N GLN A 14 32.83 38.17 -7.88
CA GLN A 14 33.25 39.05 -6.77
C GLN A 14 32.60 40.45 -6.76
N GLY A 15 31.78 40.82 -7.76
CA GLY A 15 31.20 42.16 -7.87
C GLY A 15 29.79 42.38 -7.29
N GLY A 16 29.12 41.34 -6.79
CA GLY A 16 27.66 41.37 -6.54
C GLY A 16 27.20 41.40 -5.07
N ARG A 17 28.03 41.82 -4.11
CA ARG A 17 27.71 41.69 -2.67
C ARG A 17 27.89 42.96 -1.83
N THR A 18 27.59 44.12 -2.38
CA THR A 18 27.59 45.38 -1.60
C THR A 18 26.51 46.36 -2.04
N SER A 19 25.22 45.99 -1.99
CA SER A 19 24.12 46.98 -1.81
C SER A 19 22.75 46.31 -1.60
N LEU A 20 22.58 45.57 -0.52
CA LEU A 20 21.25 45.19 0.00
C LEU A 20 21.36 44.98 1.51
N LYS A 21 21.90 46.00 2.18
CA LYS A 21 22.12 46.06 3.63
C LYS A 21 21.67 47.42 4.19
N LYS A 22 20.51 47.89 3.76
CA LYS A 22 19.72 48.98 4.34
C LYS A 22 18.26 48.64 3.98
N ASP A 23 17.37 48.65 4.96
CA ASP A 23 15.94 48.26 4.92
C ASP A 23 15.56 46.91 5.53
N PHE A 24 16.41 46.34 6.38
CA PHE A 24 16.00 45.33 7.36
C PHE A 24 16.54 45.70 8.76
N ARG A 25 16.08 46.85 9.27
CA ARG A 25 16.24 47.30 10.66
C ARG A 25 14.94 47.96 11.11
N LEU A 26 13.89 47.17 11.17
CA LEU A 26 12.62 47.56 11.80
C LEU A 26 11.80 46.33 12.20
N VAL A 27 12.45 45.24 12.65
CA VAL A 27 11.76 44.12 13.30
C VAL A 27 12.68 43.42 14.33
N ASP A 28 13.46 44.17 15.09
CA ASP A 28 14.27 43.61 16.20
C ASP A 28 13.84 44.15 17.59
N ASP A 29 12.78 44.96 17.67
CA ASP A 29 12.25 45.51 18.93
C ASP A 29 10.95 44.84 19.41
N VAL A 30 10.70 43.59 19.03
CA VAL A 30 9.57 42.79 19.54
C VAL A 30 10.08 41.47 20.13
N THR A 31 11.11 41.53 20.96
CA THR A 31 11.62 40.36 21.72
C THR A 31 12.00 40.71 23.17
N ALA A 32 11.20 41.53 23.86
CA ALA A 32 11.40 41.78 25.30
C ALA A 32 10.16 41.65 26.20
N GLU A 33 8.97 41.39 25.67
CA GLU A 33 7.78 41.14 26.50
C GLU A 33 6.90 40.02 25.89
N SER A 34 7.12 38.77 26.31
CA SER A 34 6.06 37.78 26.56
C SER A 34 6.63 36.41 26.97
N GLU A 35 7.35 36.38 28.09
CA GLU A 35 7.70 35.11 28.77
C GLU A 35 6.56 34.55 29.65
N THR A 36 5.33 35.02 29.49
CA THR A 36 4.15 34.52 30.22
C THR A 36 3.07 33.97 29.28
N GLY A 37 3.48 33.12 28.33
CA GLY A 37 2.57 32.49 27.36
C GLY A 37 2.95 31.06 26.93
N ALA A 38 3.75 30.35 27.73
CA ALA A 38 4.31 29.04 27.37
C ALA A 38 3.32 27.85 27.45
N SER A 39 2.02 28.10 27.51
CA SER A 39 0.98 27.04 27.55
C SER A 39 -0.01 27.06 26.38
N GLY A 40 0.19 27.94 25.37
CA GLY A 40 -0.76 28.15 24.26
C GLY A 40 -0.44 27.48 22.91
N GLY A 41 0.78 26.95 22.72
CA GLY A 41 1.21 26.34 21.44
C GLY A 41 0.61 24.95 21.17
N ALA A 42 0.23 24.24 22.23
CA ALA A 42 -0.39 22.92 22.13
C ALA A 42 -1.84 23.00 21.59
N THR A 43 -2.53 24.15 21.71
CA THR A 43 -4.00 24.28 21.58
C THR A 43 -4.56 24.57 20.18
N ALA A 44 -3.77 25.01 19.19
CA ALA A 44 -4.17 25.06 17.76
C ALA A 44 -3.68 23.83 16.96
N GLN A 45 -2.52 23.32 17.37
CA GLN A 45 -1.88 22.12 16.87
C GLN A 45 -2.58 20.84 17.34
N GLN A 46 -3.29 20.86 18.48
CA GLN A 46 -4.27 19.86 18.94
C GLN A 46 -5.70 20.09 18.40
N ARG A 47 -6.07 21.29 17.95
CA ARG A 47 -7.39 21.56 17.31
C ARG A 47 -7.49 21.05 15.86
N LEU A 48 -6.35 20.94 15.16
CA LEU A 48 -6.18 20.26 13.86
C LEU A 48 -6.02 18.72 14.00
N ARG A 49 -5.62 18.31 15.20
CA ARG A 49 -5.38 16.94 15.66
C ARG A 49 -6.65 16.24 16.10
N TRP A 50 -7.78 16.95 16.16
CA TRP A 50 -9.16 16.54 16.47
C TRP A 50 -10.15 17.52 15.79
N GLN A 51 -9.97 17.85 14.49
CA GLN A 51 -11.10 17.91 13.54
C GLN A 51 -11.42 16.47 13.06
N LEU A 52 -11.31 15.59 14.03
CA LEU A 52 -11.42 14.15 14.02
C LEU A 52 -12.24 13.77 15.28
N ALA A 53 -12.47 12.49 15.55
CA ALA A 53 -13.68 11.84 16.14
C ALA A 53 -14.61 11.32 15.07
N GLY A 54 -15.12 12.25 14.27
CA GLY A 54 -15.78 11.97 13.03
C GLY A 54 -14.67 11.81 12.02
N GLY A 55 -14.10 10.59 11.92
CA GLY A 55 -13.42 10.21 10.68
C GLY A 55 -14.29 10.64 9.50
N PRO A 56 -13.68 11.06 8.37
CA PRO A 56 -14.34 11.85 7.33
C PRO A 56 -15.79 11.45 7.23
N GLY A 57 -16.69 12.34 7.70
CA GLY A 57 -18.09 11.99 7.85
C GLY A 57 -18.49 11.30 6.57
N TRP A 58 -19.06 10.10 6.66
CA TRP A 58 -19.56 9.35 5.50
C TRP A 58 -20.78 10.11 4.96
N ASN A 59 -20.50 11.32 4.50
CA ASN A 59 -21.41 12.23 3.88
C ASN A 59 -21.68 11.65 2.50
N LYS A 60 -22.85 12.00 1.98
CA LYS A 60 -23.26 11.60 0.64
C LYS A 60 -22.19 11.98 -0.40
N ASP A 61 -21.44 13.04 -0.16
CA ASP A 61 -20.35 13.53 -1.01
C ASP A 61 -19.15 12.57 -1.14
N VAL A 62 -18.95 11.65 -0.19
CA VAL A 62 -17.91 10.61 -0.24
C VAL A 62 -18.49 9.29 -0.74
N LEU A 63 -19.68 8.95 -0.26
CA LEU A 63 -20.36 7.70 -0.62
C LEU A 63 -20.74 7.66 -2.10
N LEU A 64 -21.21 8.78 -2.66
CA LEU A 64 -21.62 8.86 -4.06
C LEU A 64 -20.46 8.57 -5.01
N PRO A 65 -19.30 9.27 -4.97
CA PRO A 65 -18.18 8.96 -5.84
C PRO A 65 -17.61 7.56 -5.60
N GLY A 66 -17.56 7.09 -4.34
CA GLY A 66 -17.14 5.71 -4.06
C GLY A 66 -18.08 4.66 -4.70
N THR A 67 -19.39 4.90 -4.64
CA THR A 67 -20.41 4.05 -5.28
C THR A 67 -20.30 4.10 -6.80
N LEU A 68 -20.04 5.27 -7.38
CA LEU A 68 -19.80 5.40 -8.82
C LEU A 68 -18.55 4.62 -9.25
N VAL A 69 -17.45 4.70 -8.50
CA VAL A 69 -16.24 3.89 -8.77
C VAL A 69 -16.58 2.40 -8.73
N LEU A 70 -17.35 1.96 -7.74
CA LEU A 70 -17.77 0.57 -7.62
C LEU A 70 -18.60 0.12 -8.84
N ILE A 71 -19.60 0.91 -9.23
CA ILE A 71 -20.45 0.63 -10.40
C ILE A 71 -19.63 0.58 -11.67
N ILE A 72 -18.78 1.60 -11.91
CA ILE A 72 -17.95 1.69 -13.11
C ILE A 72 -16.99 0.50 -13.16
N THR A 73 -16.26 0.21 -12.08
CA THR A 73 -15.33 -0.93 -12.04
C THR A 73 -16.06 -2.24 -12.31
N THR A 74 -17.20 -2.46 -11.66
CA THR A 74 -18.00 -3.68 -11.85
C THR A 74 -18.45 -3.80 -13.30
N LEU A 75 -18.95 -2.71 -13.90
CA LEU A 75 -19.37 -2.71 -15.29
C LEU A 75 -18.20 -2.98 -16.24
N THR A 76 -17.04 -2.35 -16.04
CA THR A 76 -15.85 -2.57 -16.87
C THR A 76 -15.36 -4.02 -16.76
N VAL A 77 -15.31 -4.59 -15.55
CA VAL A 77 -14.97 -6.01 -15.34
C VAL A 77 -16.00 -6.91 -16.00
N CYS A 78 -17.30 -6.67 -15.81
CA CYS A 78 -18.35 -7.47 -16.45
C CYS A 78 -18.26 -7.43 -17.98
N ILE A 79 -18.11 -6.23 -18.57
CA ILE A 79 -17.93 -6.07 -20.03
C ILE A 79 -16.71 -6.87 -20.49
N TYR A 80 -15.58 -6.74 -19.80
CA TYR A 80 -14.37 -7.47 -20.16
C TYR A 80 -14.56 -9.00 -20.09
N TYR A 81 -15.29 -9.50 -19.09
CA TYR A 81 -15.60 -10.93 -18.96
C TYR A 81 -16.60 -11.42 -20.01
N LEU A 82 -17.54 -10.58 -20.44
CA LEU A 82 -18.46 -10.90 -21.54
C LEU A 82 -17.71 -11.01 -22.88
N TYR A 83 -16.72 -10.15 -23.12
CA TYR A 83 -15.88 -10.23 -24.32
C TYR A 83 -14.91 -11.42 -24.31
N HIS A 84 -14.49 -11.87 -23.14
CA HIS A 84 -13.60 -13.01 -22.96
C HIS A 84 -14.26 -14.09 -22.08
N PRO A 85 -15.23 -14.88 -22.57
CA PRO A 85 -16.03 -15.77 -21.72
C PRO A 85 -15.28 -17.01 -21.19
N TYR A 86 -13.99 -17.16 -21.48
CA TYR A 86 -13.15 -18.27 -21.06
C TYR A 86 -12.11 -17.84 -20.02
N ALA A 87 -11.63 -18.80 -19.24
CA ALA A 87 -10.52 -18.59 -18.31
C ALA A 87 -9.21 -18.45 -19.11
N GLU A 88 -8.49 -17.37 -18.89
CA GLU A 88 -7.21 -17.13 -19.57
C GLU A 88 -6.06 -17.76 -18.77
N LEU A 89 -5.26 -18.55 -19.47
CA LEU A 89 -4.15 -19.31 -18.91
C LEU A 89 -2.82 -18.68 -19.33
N THR A 90 -1.82 -18.82 -18.48
CA THR A 90 -0.45 -18.41 -18.77
C THR A 90 0.51 -19.59 -18.68
N ALA A 91 1.77 -19.38 -19.08
CA ALA A 91 2.82 -20.39 -18.96
C ALA A 91 3.02 -20.87 -17.52
N ASP A 92 2.65 -20.06 -16.52
CA ASP A 92 2.77 -20.39 -15.10
C ASP A 92 1.60 -21.20 -14.56
N THR A 93 0.42 -21.15 -15.22
CA THR A 93 -0.81 -21.78 -14.73
C THR A 93 -0.66 -23.29 -14.50
N PRO A 94 -0.02 -24.09 -15.39
CA PRO A 94 0.22 -25.51 -15.13
C PRO A 94 0.98 -25.77 -13.83
N GLY A 95 1.97 -24.92 -13.49
CA GLY A 95 2.75 -25.04 -12.26
C GLY A 95 1.91 -24.81 -11.00
N TYR A 96 0.99 -23.84 -11.04
CA TYR A 96 0.04 -23.63 -9.94
C TYR A 96 -0.94 -24.79 -9.80
N MET A 97 -1.48 -25.31 -10.91
CA MET A 97 -2.42 -26.43 -10.89
C MET A 97 -1.78 -27.72 -10.39
N GLU A 98 -0.53 -27.98 -10.75
CA GLU A 98 0.21 -29.13 -10.24
C GLU A 98 0.45 -29.03 -8.73
N PHE A 99 0.76 -27.84 -8.22
CA PHE A 99 0.88 -27.65 -6.77
C PHE A 99 -0.49 -27.77 -6.06
N VAL A 100 -1.58 -27.27 -6.64
CA VAL A 100 -2.94 -27.51 -6.10
C VAL A 100 -3.25 -29.01 -6.03
N ARG A 101 -2.86 -29.77 -7.07
CA ARG A 101 -3.02 -31.23 -7.10
C ARG A 101 -2.20 -31.91 -6.01
N GLN A 102 -0.92 -31.55 -5.86
CA GLN A 102 -0.03 -32.03 -4.79
C GLN A 102 -0.62 -31.73 -3.41
N LEU A 103 -1.11 -30.50 -3.20
CA LEU A 103 -1.67 -30.09 -1.92
C LEU A 103 -2.94 -30.88 -1.58
N ARG A 104 -3.78 -31.17 -2.57
CA ARG A 104 -4.98 -32.00 -2.40
C ARG A 104 -4.66 -33.46 -2.09
N THR A 105 -3.61 -34.04 -2.71
CA THR A 105 -3.27 -35.45 -2.53
C THR A 105 -2.42 -35.72 -1.30
N THR A 106 -1.49 -34.82 -0.97
CA THR A 106 -0.50 -35.03 0.11
C THR A 106 -0.79 -34.20 1.36
N GLY A 107 -1.58 -33.14 1.26
CA GLY A 107 -1.74 -32.16 2.33
C GLY A 107 -0.49 -31.32 2.61
N ASN A 108 0.57 -31.45 1.81
CA ASN A 108 1.84 -30.75 2.03
C ASN A 108 1.86 -29.36 1.35
N PRO A 109 1.94 -28.26 2.13
CA PRO A 109 1.99 -26.90 1.59
C PRO A 109 3.40 -26.45 1.15
N ILE A 110 4.38 -27.35 1.09
CA ILE A 110 5.75 -27.01 0.71
C ILE A 110 6.01 -27.43 -0.74
N ASN A 111 6.48 -26.48 -1.55
CA ASN A 111 6.93 -26.70 -2.93
C ASN A 111 8.15 -25.80 -3.22
N VAL A 112 9.12 -26.33 -3.96
CA VAL A 112 10.39 -25.65 -4.25
C VAL A 112 10.24 -24.53 -5.28
N PHE A 113 9.28 -24.66 -6.20
CA PHE A 113 9.17 -23.77 -7.37
C PHE A 113 8.15 -22.65 -7.19
N ARG A 114 7.13 -22.85 -6.35
CA ARG A 114 6.01 -21.91 -6.19
C ARG A 114 5.67 -21.72 -4.72
N LEU A 115 5.34 -20.49 -4.38
CA LEU A 115 4.92 -20.14 -3.03
C LEU A 115 3.46 -20.57 -2.78
N PRO A 116 3.09 -20.88 -1.52
CA PRO A 116 1.85 -21.60 -1.23
C PRO A 116 0.59 -20.74 -1.26
N THR A 117 0.65 -19.41 -1.10
CA THR A 117 -0.57 -18.60 -0.92
C THR A 117 -1.51 -18.66 -2.12
N TYR A 118 -0.98 -18.53 -3.34
CA TYR A 118 -1.81 -18.55 -4.54
C TYR A 118 -2.40 -19.95 -4.86
N PRO A 119 -1.64 -21.05 -4.78
CA PRO A 119 -2.18 -22.41 -4.81
C PRO A 119 -3.24 -22.68 -3.74
N LEU A 120 -3.03 -22.23 -2.50
CA LEU A 120 -4.02 -22.34 -1.43
C LEU A 120 -5.32 -21.58 -1.78
N PHE A 121 -5.18 -20.40 -2.36
CA PHE A 121 -6.30 -19.60 -2.86
C PHE A 121 -7.08 -20.33 -3.97
N ILE A 122 -6.39 -20.90 -4.96
CA ILE A 122 -7.02 -21.73 -6.01
C ILE A 122 -7.70 -22.96 -5.39
N LEU A 123 -7.04 -23.65 -4.47
CA LEU A 123 -7.59 -24.83 -3.80
C LEU A 123 -8.89 -24.49 -3.05
N LEU A 124 -8.92 -23.39 -2.31
CA LEU A 124 -10.10 -22.94 -1.58
C LEU A 124 -11.29 -22.70 -2.51
N ILE A 125 -11.06 -22.02 -3.64
CA ILE A 125 -12.12 -21.72 -4.61
C ILE A 125 -12.60 -22.99 -5.31
N THR A 126 -11.67 -23.84 -5.74
CA THR A 126 -12.01 -25.10 -6.43
C THR A 126 -12.64 -26.14 -5.50
N LEU A 127 -12.42 -26.05 -4.19
CA LEU A 127 -13.13 -26.85 -3.19
C LEU A 127 -14.62 -26.49 -3.16
N LEU A 128 -14.96 -25.20 -3.32
CA LEU A 128 -16.33 -24.70 -3.28
C LEU A 128 -17.04 -24.79 -4.63
N ALA A 129 -16.34 -24.49 -5.72
CA ALA A 129 -16.92 -24.38 -7.07
C ALA A 129 -16.72 -25.63 -7.94
N GLY A 130 -15.94 -26.61 -7.47
CA GLY A 130 -15.59 -27.83 -8.19
C GLY A 130 -14.15 -27.83 -8.74
N PRO A 131 -13.51 -29.00 -8.84
CA PRO A 131 -12.07 -29.13 -9.09
C PRO A 131 -11.60 -28.63 -10.46
N ASN A 132 -12.49 -28.58 -11.45
CA ASN A 132 -12.18 -28.19 -12.83
C ASN A 132 -12.71 -26.80 -13.19
N ASN A 133 -13.27 -26.06 -12.22
CA ASN A 133 -13.91 -24.78 -12.47
C ASN A 133 -12.91 -23.61 -12.35
N LEU A 134 -11.99 -23.51 -13.31
CA LEU A 134 -11.00 -22.42 -13.35
C LEU A 134 -11.64 -21.05 -13.60
N LEU A 135 -12.82 -21.03 -14.25
CA LEU A 135 -13.58 -19.81 -14.45
C LEU A 135 -14.00 -19.19 -13.11
N ALA A 136 -14.37 -20.01 -12.12
CA ALA A 136 -14.69 -19.52 -10.78
C ALA A 136 -13.49 -18.82 -10.12
N VAL A 137 -12.26 -19.35 -10.30
CA VAL A 137 -11.04 -18.71 -9.80
C VAL A 137 -10.87 -17.33 -10.43
N SER A 138 -10.98 -17.26 -11.76
CA SER A 138 -10.89 -16.00 -12.51
C SER A 138 -11.93 -14.99 -12.01
N ILE A 139 -13.21 -15.39 -11.88
CA ILE A 139 -14.28 -14.52 -11.35
C ILE A 139 -13.93 -13.98 -9.97
N VAL A 140 -13.44 -14.82 -9.05
CA VAL A 140 -13.03 -14.36 -7.71
C VAL A 140 -11.87 -13.38 -7.80
N GLN A 141 -10.89 -13.58 -8.68
CA GLN A 141 -9.83 -12.58 -8.91
C GLN A 141 -10.37 -11.26 -9.48
N GLY A 142 -11.39 -11.31 -10.35
CA GLY A 142 -12.14 -10.12 -10.78
C GLY A 142 -12.83 -9.40 -9.62
N ILE A 143 -13.41 -10.13 -8.66
CA ILE A 143 -13.97 -9.55 -7.43
C ILE A 143 -12.88 -8.91 -6.57
N LEU A 144 -11.73 -9.57 -6.40
CA LEU A 144 -10.58 -9.01 -5.67
C LEU A 144 -10.08 -7.72 -6.32
N TYR A 145 -10.09 -7.64 -7.65
CA TYR A 145 -9.77 -6.41 -8.37
C TYR A 145 -10.75 -5.27 -8.03
N ILE A 146 -12.07 -5.54 -8.05
CA ILE A 146 -13.10 -4.57 -7.66
C ILE A 146 -12.89 -4.10 -6.22
N LEU A 147 -12.56 -5.01 -5.30
CA LEU A 147 -12.22 -4.65 -3.93
C LEU A 147 -10.96 -3.79 -3.86
N ALA A 148 -9.92 -4.12 -4.61
CA ALA A 148 -8.69 -3.34 -4.67
C ALA A 148 -8.91 -1.92 -5.22
N THR A 149 -9.79 -1.72 -6.21
CA THR A 149 -10.13 -0.38 -6.70
C THR A 149 -10.93 0.43 -5.69
N LEU A 150 -11.84 -0.21 -4.96
CA LEU A 150 -12.56 0.43 -3.86
C LEU A 150 -11.62 0.79 -2.70
N GLU A 151 -10.68 -0.08 -2.35
CA GLU A 151 -9.65 0.20 -1.35
C GLU A 151 -8.71 1.33 -1.80
N CYS A 152 -8.41 1.43 -3.10
CA CYS A 152 -7.70 2.57 -3.68
C CYS A 152 -8.43 3.89 -3.43
N TYR A 153 -9.74 3.90 -3.65
CA TYR A 153 -10.59 5.06 -3.38
C TYR A 153 -10.52 5.47 -1.92
N LEU A 154 -10.70 4.51 -1.01
CA LEU A 154 -10.63 4.76 0.42
C LEU A 154 -9.24 5.27 0.84
N LEU A 155 -8.17 4.65 0.34
CA LEU A 155 -6.80 5.03 0.64
C LEU A 155 -6.49 6.45 0.16
N ALA A 156 -6.80 6.77 -1.11
CA ALA A 156 -6.61 8.09 -1.68
C ALA A 156 -7.43 9.14 -0.93
N TYR A 157 -8.66 8.82 -0.58
CA TYR A 157 -9.52 9.73 0.19
C TYR A 157 -8.94 10.00 1.58
N LEU A 158 -8.45 8.97 2.28
CA LEU A 158 -7.83 9.13 3.61
C LEU A 158 -6.50 9.90 3.56
N ILE A 159 -5.78 9.86 2.44
CA ILE A 159 -4.51 10.59 2.26
C ILE A 159 -4.76 12.05 1.89
N PHE A 160 -5.62 12.32 0.90
CA PHE A 160 -5.80 13.66 0.34
C PHE A 160 -6.96 14.46 0.97
N GLY A 161 -7.90 13.79 1.65
CA GLY A 161 -9.09 14.41 2.23
C GLY A 161 -10.08 14.96 1.20
N ARG A 162 -9.89 14.68 -0.11
CA ARG A 162 -10.69 15.21 -1.21
C ARG A 162 -11.30 14.07 -2.03
N ALA A 163 -12.63 13.97 -2.01
CA ALA A 163 -13.35 12.89 -2.68
C ALA A 163 -13.15 12.87 -4.20
N TRP A 164 -12.99 14.04 -4.84
CA TRP A 164 -12.77 14.12 -6.28
C TRP A 164 -11.39 13.57 -6.69
N LEU A 165 -10.33 13.81 -5.91
CA LEU A 165 -9.00 13.25 -6.18
C LEU A 165 -9.01 11.73 -6.04
N ALA A 166 -9.64 11.25 -4.97
CA ALA A 166 -9.83 9.82 -4.74
C ALA A 166 -10.61 9.16 -5.89
N PHE A 167 -11.67 9.82 -6.36
CA PHE A 167 -12.45 9.38 -7.50
C PHE A 167 -11.59 9.27 -8.77
N VAL A 168 -10.85 10.33 -9.13
CA VAL A 168 -10.02 10.33 -10.35
C VAL A 168 -8.94 9.23 -10.30
N LEU A 169 -8.22 9.09 -9.18
CA LEU A 169 -7.18 8.07 -9.05
C LEU A 169 -7.75 6.64 -9.15
N SER A 170 -8.90 6.41 -8.52
CA SER A 170 -9.54 5.10 -8.53
C SER A 170 -10.23 4.81 -9.85
N LEU A 171 -10.71 5.83 -10.56
CA LEU A 171 -11.27 5.72 -11.89
C LEU A 171 -10.18 5.36 -12.93
N LEU A 172 -8.99 5.96 -12.81
CA LEU A 172 -7.84 5.59 -13.63
C LEU A 172 -7.46 4.12 -13.41
N LEU A 173 -7.50 3.66 -12.16
CA LEU A 173 -7.29 2.25 -11.84
C LEU A 173 -8.43 1.39 -12.43
N ALA A 174 -9.69 1.71 -12.14
CA ALA A 174 -10.88 0.98 -12.56
C ALA A 174 -11.01 0.78 -14.07
N THR A 175 -10.60 1.79 -14.86
CA THR A 175 -10.68 1.74 -16.33
C THR A 175 -9.41 1.19 -16.99
N ASN A 176 -8.40 0.80 -16.22
CA ASN A 176 -7.16 0.24 -16.75
C ASN A 176 -7.38 -1.21 -17.21
N VAL A 177 -7.64 -1.38 -18.51
CA VAL A 177 -7.88 -2.69 -19.14
C VAL A 177 -6.70 -3.65 -18.97
N ILE A 178 -5.46 -3.14 -18.93
CA ILE A 178 -4.26 -3.98 -18.73
C ILE A 178 -4.29 -4.62 -17.34
N LEU A 179 -4.66 -3.86 -16.29
CA LEU A 179 -4.75 -4.42 -14.95
C LEU A 179 -5.93 -5.39 -14.80
N ILE A 180 -7.04 -5.14 -15.51
CA ILE A 180 -8.16 -6.08 -15.57
C ILE A 180 -7.74 -7.38 -16.26
N SER A 181 -6.98 -7.31 -17.36
CA SER A 181 -6.48 -8.51 -18.04
C SER A 181 -5.57 -9.33 -17.12
N TYR A 182 -4.64 -8.69 -16.39
CA TYR A 182 -3.82 -9.36 -15.39
C TYR A 182 -4.61 -9.96 -14.23
N SER A 183 -5.74 -9.36 -13.87
CA SER A 183 -6.60 -9.87 -12.80
C SER A 183 -7.48 -11.04 -13.26
N LYS A 184 -7.74 -11.16 -14.57
CA LYS A 184 -8.47 -12.29 -15.15
C LYS A 184 -7.58 -13.52 -15.32
N LEU A 185 -6.31 -13.31 -15.67
CA LEU A 185 -5.32 -14.37 -15.82
C LEU A 185 -5.17 -15.14 -14.51
N LEU A 186 -5.06 -16.47 -14.60
CA LEU A 186 -4.72 -17.31 -13.44
C LEU A 186 -3.25 -17.12 -13.04
N MET A 187 -2.96 -15.96 -12.44
CA MET A 187 -1.68 -15.57 -11.90
C MET A 187 -1.81 -14.85 -10.55
N THR A 188 -0.67 -14.64 -9.90
CA THR A 188 -0.54 -14.05 -8.56
C THR A 188 -0.93 -12.57 -8.45
N GLU A 189 -0.99 -11.88 -9.59
CA GLU A 189 -0.99 -10.42 -9.71
C GLU A 189 -2.24 -9.83 -9.06
N GLY A 190 -3.43 -10.31 -9.43
CA GLY A 190 -4.70 -9.82 -8.87
C GLY A 190 -4.80 -10.00 -7.34
N LEU A 191 -4.35 -11.15 -6.82
CA LEU A 191 -4.33 -11.41 -5.37
C LEU A 191 -3.32 -10.51 -4.66
N SER A 192 -2.12 -10.37 -5.23
CA SER A 192 -1.06 -9.52 -4.66
C SER A 192 -1.46 -8.04 -4.64
N LEU A 193 -2.15 -7.56 -5.68
CA LEU A 193 -2.64 -6.18 -5.76
C LEU A 193 -3.64 -5.92 -4.64
N TRP A 194 -4.63 -6.80 -4.45
CA TRP A 194 -5.59 -6.64 -3.37
C TRP A 194 -4.92 -6.68 -1.99
N LEU A 195 -4.07 -7.68 -1.71
CA LEU A 195 -3.33 -7.77 -0.44
C LEU A 195 -2.46 -6.54 -0.17
N LEU A 196 -1.82 -5.98 -1.21
CA LEU A 196 -1.04 -4.75 -1.10
C LEU A 196 -1.93 -3.57 -0.70
N MET A 197 -3.06 -3.36 -1.38
CA MET A 197 -4.00 -2.28 -1.07
C MET A 197 -4.57 -2.41 0.34
N THR A 198 -4.92 -3.62 0.75
CA THR A 198 -5.43 -3.91 2.10
C THR A 198 -4.35 -3.63 3.14
N SER A 199 -3.10 -4.02 2.90
CA SER A 199 -1.99 -3.75 3.81
C SER A 199 -1.71 -2.25 3.99
N LEU A 200 -1.78 -1.47 2.91
CA LEU A 200 -1.64 -0.01 2.96
C LEU A 200 -2.80 0.64 3.72
N LEU A 201 -4.02 0.19 3.48
CA LEU A 201 -5.21 0.68 4.19
C LEU A 201 -5.13 0.37 5.69
N LEU A 202 -4.72 -0.84 6.06
CA LEU A 202 -4.49 -1.24 7.45
C LEU A 202 -3.38 -0.41 8.11
N ALA A 203 -2.27 -0.17 7.40
CA ALA A 203 -1.17 0.67 7.90
C ALA A 203 -1.63 2.11 8.15
N LEU A 204 -2.42 2.68 7.24
CA LEU A 204 -2.98 4.02 7.41
C LEU A 204 -3.98 4.07 8.56
N ARG A 205 -4.86 3.07 8.69
CA ARG A 205 -5.79 2.94 9.83
C ARG A 205 -5.07 2.77 11.16
N LEU A 206 -3.95 2.06 11.19
CA LEU A 206 -3.09 1.92 12.36
C LEU A 206 -2.48 3.27 12.75
N LEU A 207 -2.00 4.07 11.78
CA LEU A 207 -1.49 5.42 12.03
C LEU A 207 -2.57 6.38 12.56
N GLN A 208 -3.83 6.19 12.19
CA GLN A 208 -4.95 7.03 12.62
C GLN A 208 -5.48 6.62 14.00
N SER A 209 -5.74 5.33 14.20
CA SER A 209 -6.40 4.82 15.42
C SER A 209 -5.42 4.49 16.55
N GLY A 210 -4.17 4.13 16.23
CA GLY A 210 -3.23 3.54 17.17
C GLY A 210 -3.65 2.15 17.68
N ASP A 211 -4.68 1.52 17.09
CA ASP A 211 -5.18 0.22 17.57
C ASP A 211 -4.18 -0.90 17.27
N GLY A 212 -3.61 -1.46 18.34
CA GLY A 212 -2.69 -2.59 18.26
C GLY A 212 -3.26 -3.86 17.64
N ARG A 213 -4.58 -4.04 17.65
CA ARG A 213 -5.22 -5.23 17.05
C ARG A 213 -5.03 -5.26 15.54
N LEU A 214 -5.03 -4.10 14.89
CA LEU A 214 -4.80 -3.97 13.44
C LEU A 214 -3.40 -4.46 13.03
N PHE A 215 -2.45 -4.46 13.95
CA PHE A 215 -1.08 -4.93 13.69
C PHE A 215 -1.03 -6.42 13.34
N LYS A 216 -1.90 -7.24 13.95
CA LYS A 216 -1.98 -8.67 13.66
C LYS A 216 -2.49 -8.91 12.24
N TRP A 217 -3.52 -8.17 11.85
CA TRP A 217 -4.08 -8.22 10.49
C TRP A 217 -3.10 -7.69 9.45
N LEU A 218 -2.39 -6.61 9.75
CA LEU A 218 -1.34 -6.08 8.88
C LEU A 218 -0.22 -7.12 8.68
N ALA A 219 0.28 -7.73 9.75
CA ALA A 219 1.30 -8.76 9.68
C ALA A 219 0.83 -9.99 8.88
N LEU A 220 -0.43 -10.40 9.06
CA LEU A 220 -1.04 -11.49 8.30
C LEU A 220 -1.10 -11.15 6.79
N CYS A 221 -1.64 -9.98 6.43
CA CYS A 221 -1.72 -9.54 5.03
C CYS A 221 -0.34 -9.43 4.39
N LEU A 222 0.66 -8.88 5.10
CA LEU A 222 2.04 -8.79 4.62
C LEU A 222 2.68 -10.17 4.46
N GLY A 223 2.41 -11.09 5.39
CA GLY A 223 2.84 -12.48 5.26
C GLY A 223 2.24 -13.15 4.03
N LEU A 224 0.91 -13.05 3.86
CA LEU A 224 0.23 -13.59 2.67
C LEU A 224 0.75 -12.97 1.37
N LEU A 225 1.00 -11.65 1.36
CA LEU A 225 1.57 -10.94 0.20
C LEU A 225 2.96 -11.47 -0.13
N PHE A 226 3.82 -11.62 0.87
CA PHE A 226 5.13 -12.23 0.72
C PHE A 226 5.03 -13.65 0.15
N PHE A 227 4.21 -14.51 0.75
CA PHE A 227 4.00 -15.88 0.30
C PHE A 227 3.21 -15.97 -1.03
N THR A 228 2.80 -14.82 -1.59
CA THR A 228 2.25 -14.75 -2.95
C THR A 228 3.36 -14.42 -3.95
N ARG A 229 4.20 -13.41 -3.68
CA ARG A 229 5.38 -13.10 -4.50
C ARG A 229 6.56 -12.65 -3.63
N PRO A 230 7.75 -13.23 -3.81
CA PRO A 230 8.90 -12.96 -2.96
C PRO A 230 9.50 -11.57 -3.19
N GLU A 231 9.24 -10.90 -4.33
CA GLU A 231 9.72 -9.53 -4.55
C GLU A 231 9.18 -8.53 -3.50
N TRP A 232 8.06 -8.84 -2.85
CA TRP A 232 7.50 -8.02 -1.78
C TRP A 232 8.22 -8.22 -0.44
N ALA A 233 9.32 -8.99 -0.39
CA ALA A 233 10.12 -9.22 0.80
C ALA A 233 10.61 -7.95 1.50
N ALA A 234 10.99 -6.94 0.71
CA ALA A 234 11.49 -5.68 1.25
C ALA A 234 10.36 -4.77 1.76
N PHE A 235 9.12 -4.99 1.31
CA PHE A 235 8.01 -4.09 1.57
C PHE A 235 7.61 -4.00 3.05
N PRO A 236 7.49 -5.10 3.82
CA PRO A 236 7.26 -5.04 5.27
C PRO A 236 8.32 -4.21 6.01
N VAL A 237 9.59 -4.34 5.64
CA VAL A 237 10.70 -3.61 6.28
C VAL A 237 10.54 -2.11 6.05
N LEU A 238 10.32 -1.69 4.80
CA LEU A 238 10.09 -0.28 4.46
C LEU A 238 8.84 0.28 5.15
N LEU A 239 7.75 -0.48 5.15
CA LEU A 239 6.49 -0.06 5.75
C LEU A 239 6.62 0.08 7.28
N TYR A 240 7.25 -0.87 7.97
CA TYR A 240 7.48 -0.76 9.41
C TYR A 240 8.47 0.35 9.76
N ALA A 241 9.53 0.55 8.96
CA ALA A 241 10.44 1.68 9.15
C ALA A 241 9.68 3.02 9.06
N TYR A 242 8.79 3.17 8.08
CA TYR A 242 7.92 4.34 7.95
C TYR A 242 6.98 4.50 9.16
N LEU A 243 6.31 3.42 9.58
CA LEU A 243 5.43 3.43 10.75
C LEU A 243 6.17 3.81 12.03
N LEU A 244 7.39 3.29 12.25
CA LEU A 244 8.22 3.62 13.40
C LEU A 244 8.66 5.08 13.38
N TRP A 245 9.08 5.58 12.22
CA TRP A 245 9.43 7.00 12.04
C TRP A 245 8.27 7.93 12.39
N MET A 246 7.06 7.60 11.93
CA MET A 246 5.87 8.39 12.22
C MET A 246 5.50 8.38 13.70
N HIS A 247 5.69 7.25 14.40
CA HIS A 247 5.42 7.16 15.84
C HIS A 247 6.55 7.70 16.72
N TYR A 248 7.79 7.68 16.23
CA TYR A 248 8.93 8.37 16.83
C TYR A 248 8.63 9.86 16.96
N ARG A 249 8.17 10.50 15.87
CA ARG A 249 7.75 11.91 15.87
C ARG A 249 6.59 12.22 16.82
N ARG A 250 5.84 11.21 17.27
CA ARG A 250 4.72 11.34 18.21
C ARG A 250 5.07 10.95 19.66
N GLY A 251 6.32 10.55 19.93
CA GLY A 251 6.76 10.10 21.25
C GLY A 251 6.18 8.74 21.69
N GLN A 252 5.60 7.96 20.77
CA GLN A 252 4.92 6.69 21.06
C GLN A 252 5.67 5.47 20.47
N LEU A 253 7.01 5.54 20.41
CA LEU A 253 7.83 4.52 19.76
C LEU A 253 7.75 3.14 20.44
N ARG A 254 7.85 3.12 21.78
CA ARG A 254 8.09 1.90 22.56
C ARG A 254 7.07 0.77 22.31
N PRO A 255 5.75 0.99 22.36
CA PRO A 255 4.78 -0.11 22.17
C PRO A 255 4.75 -0.64 20.72
N ILE A 256 5.12 0.17 19.74
CA ILE A 256 5.04 -0.18 18.32
C ILE A 256 6.30 -0.87 17.86
N LEU A 257 7.47 -0.45 18.38
CA LEU A 257 8.75 -1.09 18.12
C LEU A 257 8.70 -2.58 18.48
N MET A 258 8.19 -2.92 19.66
CA MET A 258 8.12 -4.33 20.09
C MET A 258 7.21 -5.16 19.17
N ARG A 259 6.08 -4.60 18.72
CA ARG A 259 5.16 -5.30 17.82
C ARG A 259 5.73 -5.46 16.41
N ALA A 260 6.38 -4.42 15.89
CA ALA A 260 7.03 -4.44 14.59
C ALA A 260 8.21 -5.42 14.54
N MET A 261 9.04 -5.42 15.58
CA MET A 261 10.13 -6.38 15.71
C MET A 261 9.60 -7.81 15.81
N LEU A 262 8.54 -8.03 16.60
CA LEU A 262 7.91 -9.35 16.73
C LEU A 262 7.29 -9.83 15.41
N SER A 263 6.59 -8.97 14.68
CA SER A 263 5.99 -9.34 13.39
C SER A 263 7.07 -9.60 12.33
N LEU A 264 8.13 -8.79 12.28
CA LEU A 264 9.26 -9.01 11.39
C LEU A 264 9.97 -10.32 11.74
N ALA A 265 10.27 -10.56 13.02
CA ALA A 265 10.86 -11.81 13.46
C ALA A 265 9.98 -13.01 13.07
N LEU A 266 8.68 -12.93 13.31
CA LEU A 266 7.74 -14.01 12.93
C LEU A 266 7.67 -14.21 11.41
N LEU A 267 7.62 -13.13 10.63
CA LEU A 267 7.65 -13.21 9.17
C LEU A 267 8.96 -13.86 8.72
N TYR A 268 10.12 -13.32 9.09
CA TYR A 268 11.41 -13.84 8.61
C TYR A 268 11.77 -15.23 9.16
N THR A 269 11.29 -15.62 10.35
CA THR A 269 11.48 -16.99 10.86
C THR A 269 10.65 -18.02 10.09
N LEU A 270 9.44 -17.66 9.66
CA LEU A 270 8.66 -18.51 8.74
C LEU A 270 9.31 -18.62 7.36
N LEU A 271 10.12 -17.63 6.97
CA LEU A 271 10.75 -17.55 5.65
C LEU A 271 12.13 -18.20 5.56
N GLY A 272 12.93 -18.12 6.62
CA GLY A 272 14.29 -18.65 6.66
C GLY A 272 14.40 -20.09 6.14
N PRO A 273 13.53 -21.03 6.56
CA PRO A 273 13.55 -22.41 6.08
C PRO A 273 13.33 -22.55 4.57
N MET A 274 12.48 -21.70 3.97
CA MET A 274 12.21 -21.77 2.53
C MET A 274 13.39 -21.26 1.70
N TRP A 275 14.05 -20.19 2.14
CA TRP A 275 15.25 -19.69 1.46
C TRP A 275 16.39 -20.70 1.49
N LEU A 276 16.60 -21.36 2.64
CA LEU A 276 17.60 -22.41 2.77
C LEU A 276 17.30 -23.60 1.85
N ALA A 277 16.03 -23.96 1.68
CA ALA A 277 15.62 -25.04 0.80
C ALA A 277 15.84 -24.73 -0.69
N THR A 278 15.82 -23.47 -1.10
CA THR A 278 16.10 -23.07 -2.49
C THR A 278 17.59 -23.03 -2.85
N THR A 279 18.48 -22.99 -1.86
CA THR A 279 19.94 -22.89 -2.05
C THR A 279 20.67 -24.24 -2.01
N LEU A 280 19.98 -25.32 -1.62
CA LEU A 280 20.51 -26.68 -1.56
C LEU A 280 20.03 -27.50 -2.75
#